data_AF-A0A4V5P9V1-F1
#
_entry.id   AF-A0A4V5P9V1-F1
#
_cell.length_a   1.000
_cell.length_b   1.000
_cell.length_c   1.000
_cell.angle_alpha   90.00
_cell.angle_beta   90.00
_cell.angle_gamma   90.00
#
_symmetry.space_group_name_H-M   'P 1'
#
loop_
_entity.id
_entity.type
_entity.pdbx_description
1 polymer ?
#
loop_
_entity_poly.entity_id
_entity_poly.type
_entity_poly.pdbx_seq_one_letter_code
_entity_poly.pdbx_strand_id
1 'polypeptide(L)'
;MALSPGWRAFTSFAMNCCGVLRKAVRSSGFPLFPWGHCPWRGTGSFLDPEMKAFLEENTEVTSRGSLTPEIQLRLLTPRCKFWWERADLWPHSDPYWAVYWPGGQALSRYLLDNPDVVRGKSVLDIGSGCGATAIAAKMSGALTILANDIDPRMAITLNCELNQLNPFPILTKNMLDLEQEKWDLVVLGDMFYDEDLADSLHQWLKNCFWVYRTRVLIGDPGRPQFSGHSIQHQLHKVAEYSLPEPTRQENNGLTTSTVWEFQP
;
A
#
# COMPACT_ATOMS: atom_id res chain seq x y z
N MET A 1 -15.97 -32.15 -8.81
CA MET A 1 -15.36 -30.82 -8.98
C MET A 1 -15.85 -29.96 -7.83
N ALA A 2 -15.14 -29.99 -6.70
CA ALA A 2 -15.47 -29.21 -5.53
C ALA A 2 -14.87 -27.81 -5.69
N LEU A 3 -15.72 -26.79 -5.61
CA LEU A 3 -15.35 -25.38 -5.66
C LEU A 3 -14.63 -25.02 -4.35
N SER A 4 -13.36 -24.64 -4.44
CA SER A 4 -12.51 -24.34 -3.28
C SER A 4 -12.92 -23.02 -2.58
N PRO A 5 -12.90 -22.95 -1.24
CA PRO A 5 -13.20 -21.76 -0.45
C PRO A 5 -11.98 -20.85 -0.35
N GLY A 6 -11.50 -20.30 -1.46
CA GLY A 6 -10.47 -19.26 -1.44
C GLY A 6 -11.07 -17.94 -0.92
N TRP A 7 -10.53 -17.40 0.16
CA TRP A 7 -10.61 -15.98 0.60
C TRP A 7 -12.00 -15.33 0.79
N ARG A 8 -13.10 -16.09 0.67
CA ARG A 8 -14.50 -15.61 0.78
C ARG A 8 -14.88 -14.97 2.13
N ALA A 9 -14.03 -15.01 3.15
CA ALA A 9 -14.39 -14.63 4.52
C ALA A 9 -13.95 -13.23 4.95
N PHE A 10 -13.06 -12.54 4.22
CA PHE A 10 -12.54 -11.24 4.67
C PHE A 10 -13.44 -10.05 4.37
N THR A 11 -14.50 -10.22 3.57
CA THR A 11 -15.46 -9.13 3.29
C THR A 11 -16.50 -8.93 4.38
N SER A 12 -16.41 -9.61 5.53
CA SER A 12 -17.47 -9.56 6.53
C SER A 12 -16.97 -9.70 7.96
N PHE A 13 -16.15 -8.78 8.47
CA PHE A 13 -16.09 -8.50 9.91
C PHE A 13 -15.79 -7.01 10.16
N ALA A 14 -16.83 -6.28 10.56
CA ALA A 14 -16.72 -4.94 11.10
C ALA A 14 -15.97 -4.98 12.44
N MET A 15 -14.87 -4.23 12.58
CA MET A 15 -14.20 -4.02 13.86
C MET A 15 -14.92 -2.90 14.64
N ASN A 16 -15.57 -3.28 15.73
CA ASN A 16 -16.00 -2.35 16.78
C ASN A 16 -14.78 -1.86 17.56
N CYS A 17 -14.44 -0.57 17.49
CA CYS A 17 -13.56 0.08 18.46
C CYS A 17 -14.24 1.33 19.04
N CYS A 18 -14.79 1.18 20.24
CA CYS A 18 -15.39 2.25 21.03
C CYS A 18 -14.28 3.09 21.69
N GLY A 19 -14.28 4.40 21.43
CA GLY A 19 -13.27 5.34 21.92
C GLY A 19 -13.46 5.76 23.38
N VAL A 20 -12.38 6.26 23.98
CA VAL A 20 -12.43 7.18 25.12
C VAL A 20 -11.45 8.33 24.89
N LEU A 21 -12.02 9.50 24.63
CA LEU A 21 -11.35 10.80 24.55
C LEU A 21 -10.73 11.22 25.88
N ARG A 22 -9.54 11.84 25.84
CA ARG A 22 -9.21 12.96 26.74
C ARG A 22 -8.48 14.08 26.00
N LYS A 23 -9.03 15.29 26.17
CA LYS A 23 -8.53 16.59 25.69
C LYS A 23 -7.17 16.95 26.32
N ALA A 24 -6.32 17.62 25.55
CA ALA A 24 -5.38 18.60 26.09
C ALA A 24 -5.19 19.78 25.12
N VAL A 25 -4.97 20.95 25.70
CA VAL A 25 -5.18 22.30 25.18
C VAL A 25 -3.92 22.85 24.48
N ARG A 26 -4.15 23.73 23.50
CA ARG A 26 -3.18 24.53 22.73
C ARG A 26 -2.16 25.27 23.59
N SER A 27 -0.92 25.35 23.09
CA SER A 27 -0.13 26.58 23.17
C SER A 27 0.69 26.78 21.90
N SER A 28 0.76 28.04 21.50
CA SER A 28 1.33 28.59 20.28
C SER A 28 2.85 28.73 20.34
N GLY A 29 3.51 28.38 19.24
CA GLY A 29 4.90 28.74 18.98
C GLY A 29 5.34 28.25 17.61
N PHE A 30 5.53 29.15 16.65
CA PHE A 30 6.21 28.87 15.40
C PHE A 30 7.73 28.80 15.65
N PRO A 31 8.43 27.79 15.11
CA PRO A 31 9.79 27.98 14.68
C PRO A 31 9.90 27.75 13.18
N LEU A 32 10.44 28.75 12.49
CA LEU A 32 11.04 28.63 11.17
C LEU A 32 12.17 27.61 11.24
N PHE A 33 12.04 26.45 10.59
CA PHE A 33 13.15 25.53 10.37
C PHE A 33 13.64 25.61 8.92
N PRO A 34 14.97 25.75 8.71
CA PRO A 34 15.56 25.81 7.38
C PRO A 34 15.55 24.42 6.73
N TRP A 35 15.42 24.42 5.41
CA TRP A 35 15.48 23.24 4.55
C TRP A 35 16.75 22.42 4.84
N GLY A 36 16.60 21.13 5.19
CA GLY A 36 17.78 20.26 5.34
C GLY A 36 17.61 18.91 6.05
N HIS A 37 16.50 18.64 6.75
CA HIS A 37 16.36 17.38 7.51
C HIS A 37 15.08 16.64 7.14
N CYS A 38 15.23 15.56 6.38
CA CYS A 38 14.19 14.55 6.24
C CYS A 38 14.25 13.69 7.53
N PRO A 39 13.22 13.72 8.41
CA PRO A 39 13.28 13.09 9.73
C PRO A 39 13.35 11.55 9.65
N TRP A 40 13.15 10.98 8.46
CA TRP A 40 13.18 9.55 8.17
C TRP A 40 14.57 9.03 7.77
N ARG A 41 15.60 9.89 7.77
CA ARG A 41 17.00 9.50 7.50
C ARG A 41 17.56 8.78 8.74
N GLY A 42 17.18 7.52 8.95
CA GLY A 42 17.77 6.74 10.03
C GLY A 42 17.09 5.46 10.51
N THR A 43 16.02 4.97 9.87
CA THR A 43 15.41 3.69 10.26
C THR A 43 15.38 2.73 9.08
N GLY A 44 16.56 2.25 8.68
CA GLY A 44 16.64 0.91 8.11
C GLY A 44 16.34 -0.04 9.26
N SER A 45 15.09 -0.46 9.41
CA SER A 45 14.80 -1.53 10.35
C SER A 45 15.46 -2.78 9.81
N PHE A 46 16.50 -3.25 10.51
CA PHE A 46 16.90 -4.63 10.36
C PHE A 46 15.67 -5.47 10.70
N LEU A 47 15.19 -6.23 9.72
CA LEU A 47 14.11 -7.16 9.94
C LEU A 47 14.60 -8.17 10.99
N ASP A 48 13.85 -8.31 12.06
CA ASP A 48 14.17 -9.26 13.13
C ASP A 48 14.41 -10.67 12.53
N PRO A 49 15.47 -11.41 12.93
CA PRO A 49 15.79 -12.70 12.33
C PRO A 49 14.67 -13.75 12.44
N GLU A 50 13.90 -13.74 13.54
CA GLU A 50 12.78 -14.66 13.70
C GLU A 50 11.65 -14.28 12.75
N MET A 51 11.36 -12.97 12.63
CA MET A 51 10.41 -12.47 11.64
C MET A 51 10.85 -12.81 10.21
N LYS A 52 12.13 -12.64 9.89
CA LYS A 52 12.68 -13.02 8.59
C LYS A 52 12.43 -14.50 8.31
N ALA A 53 12.82 -15.39 9.23
CA ALA A 53 12.62 -16.82 9.07
C ALA A 53 11.14 -17.17 8.89
N PHE A 54 10.25 -16.54 9.68
CA PHE A 54 8.81 -16.71 9.55
C PHE A 54 8.30 -16.32 8.16
N LEU A 55 8.71 -15.16 7.64
CA LEU A 55 8.34 -14.72 6.29
C LEU A 55 8.89 -15.69 5.24
N GLU A 56 10.14 -16.12 5.36
CA GLU A 56 10.76 -17.03 4.40
C GLU A 56 10.12 -18.42 4.35
N GLU A 57 9.66 -18.93 5.50
CA GLU A 57 8.98 -20.22 5.62
C GLU A 57 7.52 -20.16 5.14
N ASN A 58 6.83 -19.03 5.36
CA ASN A 58 5.38 -18.94 5.18
C ASN A 58 4.94 -18.15 3.94
N THR A 59 5.89 -17.62 3.17
CA THR A 59 5.65 -16.95 1.89
C THR A 59 6.49 -17.56 0.77
N GLU A 60 6.06 -17.33 -0.46
CA GLU A 60 6.75 -17.78 -1.65
C GLU A 60 7.29 -16.62 -2.47
N VAL A 61 8.50 -16.78 -3.01
CA VAL A 61 9.05 -15.85 -4.02
C VAL A 61 8.40 -16.12 -5.38
N THR A 62 7.72 -15.11 -5.93
CA THR A 62 7.12 -15.17 -7.26
C THR A 62 7.19 -13.81 -7.96
N SER A 63 7.30 -13.85 -9.28
CA SER A 63 7.03 -12.70 -10.16
C SER A 63 5.92 -13.02 -11.18
N ARG A 64 5.27 -14.18 -11.05
CA ARG A 64 4.27 -14.65 -12.01
C ARG A 64 2.86 -14.34 -11.51
N GLY A 65 1.94 -14.17 -12.46
CA GLY A 65 0.51 -14.05 -12.17
C GLY A 65 0.05 -12.65 -11.77
N SER A 66 0.94 -11.65 -11.82
CA SER A 66 0.65 -10.23 -11.59
C SER A 66 0.89 -9.39 -12.86
N LEU A 67 0.50 -8.11 -12.82
CA LEU A 67 0.76 -7.14 -13.90
C LEU A 67 2.24 -6.77 -14.05
N THR A 68 3.10 -7.09 -13.08
CA THR A 68 4.50 -6.64 -13.03
C THR A 68 5.46 -7.82 -12.91
N PRO A 69 5.66 -8.61 -13.99
CA PRO A 69 6.60 -9.74 -13.99
C PRO A 69 8.07 -9.34 -13.77
N GLU A 70 8.39 -8.06 -13.87
CA GLU A 70 9.70 -7.48 -13.57
C GLU A 70 10.01 -7.44 -12.08
N ILE A 71 9.00 -7.52 -11.20
CA ILE A 71 9.16 -7.41 -9.74
C ILE A 71 9.05 -8.79 -9.10
N GLN A 72 10.09 -9.20 -8.39
CA GLN A 72 10.06 -10.40 -7.55
C GLN A 72 9.53 -10.07 -6.16
N LEU A 73 8.53 -10.80 -5.68
CA LEU A 73 7.90 -10.56 -4.38
C LEU A 73 7.79 -11.85 -3.58
N ARG A 74 7.97 -11.75 -2.27
CA ARG A 74 7.51 -12.71 -1.29
C ARG A 74 6.04 -12.46 -1.00
N LEU A 75 5.21 -13.39 -1.42
CA LEU A 75 3.76 -13.32 -1.30
C LEU A 75 3.20 -14.58 -0.64
N LEU A 76 2.05 -14.44 0.00
CA LEU A 76 1.21 -15.57 0.35
C LEU A 76 0.56 -16.08 -0.93
N THR A 77 0.80 -17.34 -1.30
CA THR A 77 0.28 -17.96 -2.53
C THR A 77 -0.49 -19.24 -2.21
N PRO A 78 -1.27 -19.82 -3.15
CA PRO A 78 -1.92 -21.12 -2.97
C PRO A 78 -1.03 -22.29 -2.54
N ARG A 79 0.30 -22.14 -2.67
CA ARG A 79 1.29 -23.15 -2.25
C ARG A 79 1.75 -22.98 -0.81
N CYS A 80 1.48 -21.85 -0.18
CA CYS A 80 1.86 -21.59 1.20
C CYS A 80 0.91 -22.29 2.17
N LYS A 81 1.47 -22.82 3.27
CA LYS A 81 0.75 -23.58 4.31
C LYS A 81 -0.55 -22.88 4.73
N PHE A 82 -0.44 -21.61 5.05
CA PHE A 82 -1.51 -20.87 5.67
C PHE A 82 -2.50 -20.22 4.68
N TRP A 83 -2.31 -20.38 3.35
CA TRP A 83 -3.25 -19.85 2.36
C TRP A 83 -4.65 -20.49 2.48
N TRP A 84 -4.71 -21.77 2.84
CA TRP A 84 -5.95 -22.52 2.98
C TRP A 84 -6.44 -22.62 4.43
N GLU A 85 -5.65 -22.09 5.37
CA GLU A 85 -6.00 -22.11 6.79
C GLU A 85 -6.98 -20.98 7.10
N ARG A 86 -7.68 -21.12 8.22
CA ARG A 86 -8.52 -20.04 8.71
C ARG A 86 -7.65 -18.89 9.21
N ALA A 87 -8.13 -17.66 9.03
CA ALA A 87 -7.43 -16.45 9.46
C ALA A 87 -7.05 -16.46 10.95
N ASP A 88 -7.88 -17.05 11.81
CA ASP A 88 -7.63 -17.17 13.25
C ASP A 88 -6.57 -18.22 13.64
N LEU A 89 -6.20 -19.10 12.70
CA LEU A 89 -5.05 -20.00 12.85
C LEU A 89 -3.75 -19.36 12.36
N TRP A 90 -3.85 -18.17 11.77
CA TRP A 90 -2.66 -17.36 11.51
C TRP A 90 -2.08 -16.93 12.86
N PRO A 91 -0.76 -17.05 13.09
CA PRO A 91 -0.14 -16.66 14.36
C PRO A 91 -0.20 -15.15 14.64
N HIS A 92 -0.71 -14.35 13.70
CA HIS A 92 -0.78 -12.90 13.71
C HIS A 92 -2.12 -12.41 13.13
N SER A 93 -2.31 -11.09 13.05
CA SER A 93 -3.47 -10.51 12.34
C SER A 93 -3.48 -10.88 10.85
N ASP A 94 -4.64 -10.64 10.23
CA ASP A 94 -4.89 -10.90 8.81
C ASP A 94 -3.72 -10.46 7.92
N PRO A 95 -3.18 -11.36 7.06
CA PRO A 95 -1.96 -11.10 6.33
C PRO A 95 -2.20 -10.29 5.04
N TYR A 96 -2.98 -9.20 5.12
CA TYR A 96 -3.26 -8.33 3.96
C TYR A 96 -1.97 -7.84 3.28
N TRP A 97 -0.92 -7.60 4.06
CA TRP A 97 0.41 -7.20 3.59
C TRP A 97 1.10 -8.26 2.72
N ALA A 98 0.72 -9.53 2.84
CA ALA A 98 1.35 -10.64 2.13
C ALA A 98 0.74 -10.87 0.73
N VAL A 99 -0.30 -10.12 0.37
CA VAL A 99 -1.03 -10.25 -0.89
C VAL A 99 -0.71 -9.05 -1.78
N TYR A 100 -0.54 -9.29 -3.09
CA TYR A 100 -0.33 -8.25 -4.07
C TYR A 100 -1.66 -7.83 -4.72
N TRP A 101 -2.37 -6.93 -4.04
CA TRP A 101 -3.73 -6.54 -4.40
C TRP A 101 -3.83 -5.83 -5.77
N PRO A 102 -4.96 -5.97 -6.49
CA PRO A 102 -5.11 -5.50 -7.87
C PRO A 102 -4.79 -4.02 -8.12
N GLY A 103 -5.22 -3.12 -7.24
CA GLY A 103 -4.92 -1.69 -7.30
C GLY A 103 -3.44 -1.38 -7.11
N GLY A 104 -2.78 -2.08 -6.18
CA GLY A 104 -1.32 -2.07 -6.05
C GLY A 104 -0.61 -2.54 -7.33
N GLN A 105 -1.13 -3.59 -7.98
CA GLN A 105 -0.59 -4.07 -9.25
C GLN A 105 -0.73 -3.04 -10.37
N ALA A 106 -1.90 -2.40 -10.48
CA ALA A 106 -2.17 -1.38 -11.48
C ALA A 106 -1.27 -0.15 -11.30
N LEU A 107 -1.09 0.32 -10.06
CA LEU A 107 -0.16 1.42 -9.75
C LEU A 107 1.28 1.06 -10.11
N SER A 108 1.75 -0.10 -9.67
CA SER A 108 3.12 -0.56 -9.94
C SER A 108 3.39 -0.65 -11.45
N ARG A 109 2.45 -1.23 -12.20
CA ARG A 109 2.52 -1.30 -13.66
C ARG A 109 2.56 0.10 -14.29
N TYR A 110 1.67 0.99 -13.85
CA TYR A 110 1.63 2.37 -14.33
C TYR A 110 2.94 3.11 -14.10
N LEU A 111 3.57 2.96 -12.93
CA LEU A 111 4.85 3.60 -12.61
C LEU A 111 6.02 3.04 -13.44
N LEU A 112 6.02 1.74 -13.72
CA LEU A 112 7.03 1.12 -14.60
C LEU A 112 6.87 1.57 -16.06
N ASP A 113 5.63 1.70 -16.54
CA ASP A 113 5.34 2.16 -17.90
C ASP A 113 5.58 3.67 -18.07
N ASN A 114 5.47 4.45 -17.00
CA ASN A 114 5.55 5.91 -17.00
C ASN A 114 6.60 6.42 -16.00
N PRO A 115 7.90 6.11 -16.18
CA PRO A 115 8.92 6.41 -15.17
C PRO A 115 9.06 7.90 -14.85
N ASP A 116 8.74 8.81 -15.78
CA ASP A 116 8.75 10.26 -15.56
C ASP A 116 7.75 10.74 -14.48
N VAL A 117 6.77 9.90 -14.13
CA VAL A 117 5.86 10.15 -13.02
C VAL A 117 6.62 10.25 -11.70
N VAL A 118 7.70 9.48 -11.52
CA VAL A 118 8.46 9.38 -10.26
C VAL A 118 9.94 9.74 -10.38
N ARG A 119 10.50 9.79 -11.58
CA ARG A 119 11.93 10.04 -11.80
C ARG A 119 12.40 11.32 -11.11
N GLY A 120 13.36 11.19 -10.21
CA GLY A 120 13.93 12.30 -9.45
C GLY A 120 13.01 12.88 -8.37
N LYS A 121 11.86 12.26 -8.07
CA LYS A 121 10.84 12.78 -7.15
C LYS A 121 10.82 12.04 -5.82
N SER A 122 10.21 12.68 -4.83
CA SER A 122 9.86 12.08 -3.53
C SER A 122 8.50 11.37 -3.60
N VAL A 123 8.46 10.11 -3.16
CA VAL A 123 7.27 9.25 -3.23
C VAL A 123 6.90 8.70 -1.85
N LEU A 124 5.65 8.85 -1.47
CA LEU A 124 5.05 8.18 -0.31
C LEU A 124 4.07 7.10 -0.78
N ASP A 125 4.30 5.86 -0.37
CA ASP A 125 3.43 4.70 -0.64
C ASP A 125 2.64 4.35 0.63
N ILE A 126 1.36 4.72 0.67
CA ILE A 126 0.48 4.50 1.83
C ILE A 126 -0.26 3.16 1.68
N GLY A 127 -0.23 2.35 2.73
CA GLY A 127 -0.76 0.98 2.66
C GLY A 127 0.11 0.10 1.76
N SER A 128 1.43 0.25 1.90
CA SER A 128 2.40 -0.34 0.99
C SER A 128 2.37 -1.88 0.96
N GLY A 129 1.89 -2.54 2.01
CA GLY A 129 1.72 -4.00 2.06
C GLY A 129 2.99 -4.75 1.66
N CYS A 130 2.95 -5.48 0.54
CA CYS A 130 4.12 -6.21 0.03
C CYS A 130 5.23 -5.30 -0.54
N GLY A 131 4.99 -3.99 -0.65
CA GLY A 131 5.94 -2.97 -1.08
C GLY A 131 6.13 -2.87 -2.59
N ALA A 132 5.29 -3.53 -3.38
CA ALA A 132 5.45 -3.59 -4.83
C ALA A 132 5.43 -2.21 -5.50
N THR A 133 4.52 -1.32 -5.08
CA THR A 133 4.41 0.03 -5.65
C THR A 133 5.64 0.88 -5.32
N ALA A 134 6.11 0.86 -4.07
CA ALA A 134 7.38 1.48 -3.69
C ALA A 134 8.59 0.91 -4.45
N ILE A 135 8.66 -0.42 -4.66
CA ILE A 135 9.71 -1.05 -5.46
C ILE A 135 9.64 -0.58 -6.92
N ALA A 136 8.45 -0.56 -7.53
CA ALA A 136 8.23 -0.04 -8.88
C ALA A 136 8.68 1.42 -8.99
N ALA A 137 8.30 2.26 -8.02
CA ALA A 137 8.73 3.66 -7.96
C ALA A 137 10.27 3.77 -7.90
N LYS A 138 10.92 2.90 -7.11
CA LYS A 138 12.39 2.88 -6.99
C LYS A 138 13.06 2.49 -8.29
N MET A 139 12.58 1.42 -8.93
CA MET A 139 13.07 0.93 -10.22
C MET A 139 12.90 2.00 -11.32
N SER A 140 11.82 2.78 -11.26
CA SER A 140 11.54 3.90 -12.18
C SER A 140 12.32 5.19 -11.88
N GLY A 141 13.18 5.20 -10.86
CA GLY A 141 14.11 6.29 -10.59
C GLY A 141 13.63 7.33 -9.58
N ALA A 142 12.70 6.98 -8.68
CA ALA A 142 12.38 7.83 -7.54
C ALA A 142 13.62 8.16 -6.70
N LEU A 143 13.74 9.44 -6.33
CA LEU A 143 14.86 9.97 -5.55
C LEU A 143 14.77 9.50 -4.10
N THR A 144 13.62 9.74 -3.49
CA THR A 144 13.31 9.33 -2.12
C THR A 144 11.99 8.59 -2.08
N ILE A 145 11.91 7.58 -1.23
CA ILE A 145 10.74 6.75 -1.03
C ILE A 145 10.52 6.59 0.46
N LEU A 146 9.27 6.69 0.89
CA LEU A 146 8.81 6.21 2.19
C LEU A 146 7.68 5.21 1.93
N ALA A 147 7.89 3.96 2.33
CA ALA A 147 6.81 2.97 2.36
C ALA A 147 6.14 3.03 3.74
N ASN A 148 4.83 3.15 3.76
CA ASN A 148 4.04 3.21 4.98
C ASN A 148 3.00 2.10 5.01
N ASP A 149 2.91 1.43 6.15
CA ASP A 149 1.82 0.53 6.48
C ASP A 149 1.76 0.43 8.00
N ILE A 150 0.66 0.03 8.59
CA ILE A 150 0.57 -0.15 10.05
C ILE A 150 1.06 -1.54 10.48
N ASP A 151 1.16 -2.50 9.56
CA ASP A 151 1.62 -3.85 9.86
C ASP A 151 3.17 -3.91 9.94
N PRO A 152 3.77 -4.32 11.06
CA PRO A 152 5.22 -4.39 11.18
C PRO A 152 5.86 -5.62 10.48
N ARG A 153 5.07 -6.54 9.95
CA ARG A 153 5.52 -7.85 9.42
C ARG A 153 5.68 -7.87 7.91
N MET A 154 5.60 -6.72 7.25
CA MET A 154 5.70 -6.68 5.79
C MET A 154 7.06 -7.18 5.29
N ALA A 155 7.04 -7.92 4.18
CA ALA A 155 8.25 -8.44 3.53
C ALA A 155 9.01 -7.40 2.69
N ILE A 156 8.74 -6.09 2.83
CA ILE A 156 9.28 -5.03 1.94
C ILE A 156 10.81 -5.07 1.88
N THR A 157 11.50 -5.19 3.01
CA THR A 157 12.97 -5.28 3.04
C THR A 157 13.48 -6.49 2.24
N LEU A 158 12.87 -7.66 2.42
CA LEU A 158 13.22 -8.88 1.67
C LEU A 158 12.89 -8.73 0.18
N ASN A 159 11.78 -8.05 -0.14
CA ASN A 159 11.38 -7.78 -1.52
C ASN A 159 12.33 -6.77 -2.19
N CYS A 160 12.87 -5.80 -1.45
CA CYS A 160 13.94 -4.94 -1.98
C CYS A 160 15.18 -5.76 -2.34
N GLU A 161 15.62 -6.66 -1.46
CA GLU A 161 16.76 -7.56 -1.70
C GLU A 161 16.55 -8.43 -2.94
N LEU A 162 15.36 -9.02 -3.11
CA LEU A 162 14.99 -9.82 -4.28
C LEU A 162 15.06 -9.06 -5.60
N ASN A 163 14.88 -7.74 -5.57
CA ASN A 163 14.95 -6.85 -6.73
C ASN A 163 16.28 -6.08 -6.82
N GLN A 164 17.30 -6.49 -6.04
CA GLN A 164 18.64 -5.88 -6.03
C GLN A 164 18.61 -4.38 -5.66
N LEU A 165 17.66 -3.99 -4.80
CA LEU A 165 17.51 -2.64 -4.30
C LEU A 165 18.02 -2.55 -2.86
N ASN A 166 18.67 -1.43 -2.53
CA ASN A 166 18.89 -1.07 -1.14
C ASN A 166 17.53 -0.79 -0.48
N PRO A 167 17.25 -1.33 0.71
CA PRO A 167 16.02 -1.04 1.43
C PRO A 167 15.81 0.47 1.63
N PHE A 168 14.63 0.95 1.28
CA PHE A 168 14.20 2.31 1.58
C PHE A 168 13.51 2.38 2.96
N PRO A 169 13.36 3.58 3.55
CA PRO A 169 12.66 3.75 4.82
C PRO A 169 11.24 3.16 4.82
N ILE A 170 10.92 2.43 5.89
CA ILE A 170 9.59 1.87 6.16
C ILE A 170 9.08 2.49 7.46
N LEU A 171 7.84 2.99 7.44
CA LEU A 171 7.16 3.57 8.60
C LEU A 171 5.98 2.71 8.99
N THR A 172 6.01 2.16 10.22
CA THR A 172 4.97 1.28 10.78
C THR A 172 3.88 2.02 11.57
N LYS A 173 3.95 3.36 11.62
CA LYS A 173 2.93 4.19 12.28
C LYS A 173 1.81 4.52 11.30
N ASN A 174 0.61 4.73 11.81
CA ASN A 174 -0.47 5.25 10.99
C ASN A 174 -0.11 6.65 10.44
N MET A 175 0.07 6.75 9.11
CA MET A 175 0.44 8.01 8.45
C MET A 175 -0.63 9.09 8.60
N LEU A 176 -1.89 8.70 8.79
CA LEU A 176 -3.00 9.64 8.93
C LEU A 176 -2.97 10.40 10.26
N ASP A 177 -2.27 9.86 11.28
CA ASP A 177 -2.13 10.46 12.60
C ASP A 177 -0.90 11.37 12.73
N LEU A 178 -0.07 11.44 11.69
CA LEU A 178 1.18 12.19 11.70
C LEU A 178 1.03 13.57 11.03
N GLU A 179 1.93 14.48 11.40
CA GLU A 179 2.06 15.73 10.68
C GLU A 179 2.44 15.46 9.22
N GLN A 180 1.66 16.05 8.31
CA GLN A 180 1.89 15.87 6.89
C GLN A 180 3.14 16.63 6.45
N GLU A 181 3.99 15.94 5.69
CA GLU A 181 5.14 16.52 5.01
C GLU A 181 4.85 16.71 3.52
N LYS A 182 5.68 17.52 2.85
CA LYS A 182 5.60 17.70 1.41
C LYS A 182 6.18 16.47 0.69
N TRP A 183 5.36 15.87 -0.18
CA TRP A 183 5.76 14.86 -1.15
C TRP A 183 5.46 15.33 -2.56
N ASP A 184 6.26 14.93 -3.54
CA ASP A 184 5.94 15.19 -4.95
C ASP A 184 4.80 14.28 -5.43
N LEU A 185 4.79 13.03 -4.95
CA LEU A 185 3.79 12.02 -5.26
C LEU A 185 3.40 11.21 -4.02
N VAL A 186 2.09 11.03 -3.82
CA VAL A 186 1.51 10.03 -2.93
C VAL A 186 0.82 8.97 -3.77
N VAL A 187 1.02 7.69 -3.43
CA VAL A 187 0.34 6.56 -4.04
C VAL A 187 -0.36 5.72 -2.97
N LEU A 188 -1.53 5.18 -3.29
CA LEU A 188 -2.29 4.28 -2.42
C LEU A 188 -3.08 3.26 -3.24
N GLY A 189 -2.82 1.97 -3.00
CA GLY A 189 -3.48 0.86 -3.69
C GLY A 189 -4.48 0.14 -2.79
N ASP A 190 -5.71 -0.07 -3.26
CA ASP A 190 -6.78 -0.81 -2.57
C ASP A 190 -7.16 -0.29 -1.18
N MET A 191 -6.75 0.92 -0.78
CA MET A 191 -6.96 1.45 0.59
C MET A 191 -8.40 1.85 0.92
N PHE A 192 -9.30 1.89 -0.07
CA PHE A 192 -10.72 2.21 0.11
C PHE A 192 -11.55 0.93 0.30
N TYR A 193 -11.18 0.11 1.29
CA TYR A 193 -11.87 -1.15 1.63
C TYR A 193 -12.80 -1.01 2.85
N ASP A 194 -12.65 0.06 3.63
CA ASP A 194 -13.43 0.36 4.84
C ASP A 194 -13.93 1.81 4.77
N GLU A 195 -15.16 2.05 5.26
CA GLU A 195 -15.84 3.36 5.13
C GLU A 195 -15.18 4.44 5.98
N ASP A 196 -14.88 4.16 7.26
CA ASP A 196 -14.26 5.12 8.18
C ASP A 196 -12.84 5.48 7.73
N LEU A 197 -12.10 4.48 7.23
CA LEU A 197 -10.80 4.67 6.63
C LEU A 197 -10.88 5.51 5.35
N ALA A 198 -11.86 5.25 4.47
CA ALA A 198 -12.06 5.98 3.23
C ALA A 198 -12.32 7.48 3.49
N ASP A 199 -13.18 7.80 4.45
CA ASP A 199 -13.47 9.18 4.86
C ASP A 199 -12.22 9.88 5.39
N SER A 200 -11.48 9.20 6.27
CA SER A 200 -10.24 9.71 6.86
C SER A 200 -9.16 9.96 5.81
N LEU A 201 -8.98 9.02 4.87
CA LEU A 201 -8.06 9.15 3.74
C LEU A 201 -8.45 10.32 2.84
N HIS A 202 -9.73 10.46 2.51
CA HIS A 202 -10.18 11.54 1.62
C HIS A 202 -9.85 12.92 2.19
N GLN A 203 -10.07 13.14 3.49
CA GLN A 203 -9.70 14.40 4.13
C GLN A 203 -8.18 14.60 4.16
N TRP A 204 -7.43 13.54 4.45
CA TRP A 204 -5.97 13.61 4.48
C TRP A 204 -5.38 13.94 3.10
N LEU A 205 -5.92 13.35 2.03
CA LEU A 205 -5.51 13.59 0.64
C LEU A 205 -5.84 15.01 0.17
N LYS A 206 -7.01 15.55 0.55
CA LYS A 206 -7.35 16.96 0.28
C LYS A 206 -6.27 17.89 0.84
N ASN A 207 -5.86 17.67 2.08
CA ASN A 207 -4.82 18.49 2.71
C ASN A 207 -3.49 18.40 1.97
N CYS A 208 -3.08 17.20 1.53
CA CYS A 208 -1.87 17.02 0.72
C CYS A 208 -1.90 17.85 -0.57
N PHE A 209 -3.04 17.84 -1.27
CA PHE A 209 -3.20 18.59 -2.50
C PHE A 209 -3.23 20.11 -2.25
N TRP A 210 -4.06 20.58 -1.32
CA TRP A 210 -4.27 22.02 -1.11
C TRP A 210 -3.08 22.72 -0.46
N VAL A 211 -2.41 22.06 0.48
CA VAL A 211 -1.28 22.64 1.23
C VAL A 211 0.03 22.47 0.47
N TYR A 212 0.30 21.28 -0.03
CA TYR A 212 1.63 20.93 -0.57
C TYR A 212 1.70 20.84 -2.08
N ARG A 213 0.55 20.90 -2.77
CA ARG A 213 0.43 20.65 -4.22
C ARG A 213 0.99 19.28 -4.60
N THR A 214 0.85 18.31 -3.69
CA THR A 214 1.25 16.93 -3.90
C THR A 214 0.34 16.27 -4.92
N ARG A 215 0.93 15.58 -5.89
CA ARG A 215 0.17 14.74 -6.83
C ARG A 215 -0.23 13.45 -6.12
N VAL A 216 -1.42 12.93 -6.40
CA VAL A 216 -1.95 11.73 -5.74
C VAL A 216 -2.46 10.75 -6.79
N LEU A 217 -1.99 9.50 -6.72
CA LEU A 217 -2.49 8.39 -7.55
C LEU A 217 -3.11 7.29 -6.69
N ILE A 218 -4.28 6.82 -7.10
CA ILE A 218 -5.05 5.80 -6.39
C ILE A 218 -5.23 4.61 -7.34
N GLY A 219 -4.84 3.42 -6.90
CA GLY A 219 -5.12 2.17 -7.61
C GLY A 219 -6.28 1.46 -6.95
N ASP A 220 -7.36 1.18 -7.68
CA ASP A 220 -8.48 0.41 -7.14
C ASP A 220 -9.20 -0.38 -8.24
N PRO A 221 -9.64 -1.63 -7.97
CA PRO A 221 -10.39 -2.45 -8.92
C PRO A 221 -11.90 -2.15 -8.98
N GLY A 222 -12.37 -1.09 -8.32
CA GLY A 222 -13.79 -0.73 -8.28
C GLY A 222 -14.53 -1.40 -7.12
N ARG A 223 -13.93 -1.41 -5.92
CA ARG A 223 -14.57 -1.97 -4.71
C ARG A 223 -15.86 -1.20 -4.37
N PRO A 224 -16.86 -1.81 -3.73
CA PRO A 224 -18.11 -1.14 -3.38
C PRO A 224 -17.90 0.13 -2.53
N GLN A 225 -17.03 0.06 -1.51
CA GLN A 225 -16.69 1.18 -0.64
C GLN A 225 -16.03 2.31 -1.43
N PHE A 226 -15.11 1.99 -2.35
CA PHE A 226 -14.50 2.98 -3.23
C PHE A 226 -15.49 3.62 -4.21
N SER A 227 -16.32 2.79 -4.85
CA SER A 227 -17.24 3.21 -5.92
C SER A 227 -18.44 4.01 -5.40
N GLY A 228 -18.87 3.73 -4.16
CA GLY A 228 -19.94 4.47 -3.49
C GLY A 228 -19.47 5.75 -2.80
N HIS A 229 -18.17 5.93 -2.61
CA HIS A 229 -17.62 7.04 -1.84
C HIS A 229 -17.55 8.35 -2.65
N SER A 230 -17.74 9.48 -1.97
CA SER A 230 -17.83 10.82 -2.59
C SER A 230 -16.56 11.27 -3.33
N ILE A 231 -15.41 10.63 -3.03
CA ILE A 231 -14.12 10.90 -3.70
C ILE A 231 -14.21 10.68 -5.22
N GLN A 232 -15.09 9.80 -5.71
CA GLN A 232 -15.23 9.50 -7.15
C GLN A 232 -15.43 10.75 -8.02
N HIS A 233 -16.10 11.77 -7.49
CA HIS A 233 -16.32 13.03 -8.21
C HIS A 233 -15.06 13.89 -8.38
N GLN A 234 -13.98 13.51 -7.70
CA GLN A 234 -12.68 14.20 -7.66
C GLN A 234 -11.58 13.34 -8.27
N LEU A 235 -11.93 12.31 -9.03
CA LEU A 235 -11.00 11.39 -9.64
C LEU A 235 -11.03 11.50 -11.17
N HIS A 236 -9.84 11.53 -11.75
CA HIS A 236 -9.64 11.40 -13.18
C HIS A 236 -8.97 10.06 -13.46
N LYS A 237 -9.59 9.20 -14.29
CA LYS A 237 -9.00 7.94 -14.70
C LYS A 237 -7.78 8.21 -15.59
N VAL A 238 -6.60 7.72 -15.19
CA VAL A 238 -5.35 7.89 -15.96
C VAL A 238 -4.90 6.61 -16.67
N ALA A 239 -5.23 5.44 -16.14
CA ALA A 239 -4.94 4.16 -16.77
C ALA A 239 -5.90 3.07 -16.28
N GLU A 240 -6.07 2.01 -17.07
CA GLU A 240 -6.82 0.82 -16.68
C GLU A 240 -6.12 -0.41 -17.26
N TYR A 241 -6.04 -1.47 -16.45
CA TYR A 241 -5.34 -2.69 -16.79
C TYR A 241 -6.25 -3.91 -16.62
N SER A 242 -6.22 -4.82 -17.60
CA SER A 242 -6.87 -6.13 -17.46
C SER A 242 -6.04 -7.04 -16.56
N LEU A 243 -6.67 -7.58 -15.53
CA LEU A 243 -5.99 -8.40 -14.53
C LEU A 243 -5.63 -9.79 -15.10
N PRO A 244 -4.43 -10.32 -14.81
CA PRO A 244 -4.06 -11.69 -15.19
C PRO A 244 -4.99 -12.73 -14.56
N GLU A 245 -5.19 -13.87 -15.22
CA GLU A 245 -6.08 -14.94 -14.74
C GLU A 245 -5.84 -15.34 -13.27
N PRO A 246 -4.60 -15.53 -12.78
CA PRO A 246 -4.37 -15.84 -11.36
C PRO A 246 -4.93 -14.76 -10.43
N THR A 247 -4.65 -13.48 -10.72
CA THR A 247 -5.16 -12.36 -9.92
C THR A 247 -6.70 -12.32 -9.93
N ARG A 248 -7.34 -12.61 -11.07
CA ARG A 248 -8.82 -12.64 -11.17
C ARG A 248 -9.42 -13.73 -10.30
N GLN A 249 -8.82 -14.92 -10.28
CA GLN A 249 -9.28 -16.05 -9.47
C GLN A 249 -9.18 -15.77 -7.97
N GLU A 250 -8.13 -15.06 -7.56
CA GLU A 250 -7.85 -14.72 -6.16
C GLU A 250 -8.71 -13.54 -5.65
N ASN A 251 -9.22 -12.69 -6.54
CA ASN A 251 -9.91 -11.44 -6.19
C ASN A 251 -11.38 -11.43 -6.65
N ASN A 252 -12.13 -12.50 -6.36
CA ASN A 252 -13.58 -12.60 -6.61
C ASN A 252 -14.00 -12.36 -8.07
N GLY A 253 -13.13 -12.63 -9.04
CA GLY A 253 -13.43 -12.46 -10.46
C GLY A 253 -13.38 -11.02 -10.95
N LEU A 254 -12.85 -10.07 -10.17
CA LEU A 254 -12.55 -8.72 -10.65
C LEU A 254 -11.69 -8.82 -11.92
N THR A 255 -12.07 -8.10 -12.99
CA THR A 255 -11.46 -8.26 -14.31
C THR A 255 -10.47 -7.18 -14.67
N THR A 256 -10.64 -5.98 -14.13
CA THR A 256 -9.76 -4.83 -14.35
C THR A 256 -9.37 -4.16 -13.05
N SER A 257 -8.29 -3.38 -13.10
CA SER A 257 -7.98 -2.41 -12.06
C SER A 257 -7.57 -1.09 -12.68
N THR A 258 -8.01 0.00 -12.06
CA THR A 258 -7.89 1.35 -12.60
C THR A 258 -6.96 2.19 -11.73
N VAL A 259 -6.12 2.99 -12.39
CA VAL A 259 -5.35 4.04 -11.75
C VAL A 259 -6.07 5.37 -11.96
N TRP A 260 -6.28 6.07 -10.86
CA TRP A 260 -6.96 7.35 -10.79
C TRP A 260 -5.98 8.42 -10.30
N GLU A 261 -6.06 9.61 -10.88
CA GLU A 261 -5.43 10.80 -10.35
C GLU A 261 -6.46 11.62 -9.57
N PHE A 262 -6.12 11.97 -8.34
CA PHE A 262 -6.99 12.77 -7.49
C PHE A 262 -6.81 14.27 -7.75
N GLN A 263 -7.92 14.92 -8.07
CA GLN A 263 -8.03 16.32 -8.49
C GLN A 263 -9.23 16.97 -7.75
N PRO A 264 -9.04 17.40 -6.49
CA PRO A 264 -10.10 17.97 -5.65
C PRO A 264 -10.44 19.44 -5.95
#